data_AF-A0A956KLI9-F1
#
_entry.id   AF-A0A956KLI9-F1
#
_cell.length_a   1.000
_cell.length_b   1.000
_cell.length_c   1.000
_cell.angle_alpha   90.00
_cell.angle_beta   90.00
_cell.angle_gamma   90.00
#
_symmetry.space_group_name_H-M   'P 1'
#
loop_
_entity.id
_entity.type
_entity.pdbx_description
1 polymer ?
#
loop_
_entity_poly.entity_id
_entity_poly.type
_entity_poly.pdbx_seq_one_letter_code
_entity_poly.pdbx_strand_id
1 'polypeptide(L)'
;MKRFEFLSVPLALVLGLVPACKGDGAGDGESSGDEADGTADGTGDTGGADNFIPAPGGMRRLLAYQYVNSIRALLGPEAAAVADPPGDQALHGYYSIGAANLAPALDLVELYESSALAIADAAVANPAKLATIAPCVTASPNQACYTEVAEKLGHVAWRRPLTQDEVDAIVDIALQADAWGEGDFNAGLKYELVRILLSPNFIYVTEIGVQDPNEPEEYWLTGPELVTRTSLLINGRIPSLATLEAAEKGTYDDPAALESLARALLADPGAPDALSAFFAEYLVLDEIPGKDLELFPLYSQTLVDSMLQETELLLRDVIWEQDADWRSFYDADYTFIDANLAQLYGM
;
A
#
# COMPACT_ATOMS: atom_id res chain seq x y z
N MET A 1 24.08 11.67 19.88
CA MET A 1 24.14 13.14 19.67
C MET A 1 25.48 13.53 19.03
N LYS A 2 25.55 13.54 17.69
CA LYS A 2 26.59 14.20 16.89
C LYS A 2 26.00 14.50 15.51
N ARG A 3 25.95 15.79 15.16
CA ARG A 3 25.62 16.31 13.82
C ARG A 3 26.75 15.97 12.85
N PHE A 4 26.43 15.60 11.62
CA PHE A 4 27.31 15.80 10.47
C PHE A 4 26.46 16.10 9.23
N GLU A 5 26.73 17.28 8.64
CA GLU A 5 26.20 17.75 7.38
C GLU A 5 27.06 17.25 6.20
N PHE A 6 26.43 17.26 5.02
CA PHE A 6 26.97 17.16 3.65
C PHE A 6 27.28 15.76 3.08
N LEU A 7 26.33 15.23 2.31
CA LEU A 7 26.50 15.10 0.85
C LEU A 7 25.12 15.17 0.14
N SER A 8 25.08 15.91 -0.95
CA SER A 8 23.88 16.38 -1.65
C SER A 8 23.54 15.50 -2.86
N VAL A 9 22.33 14.93 -2.87
CA VAL A 9 21.60 14.44 -4.07
C VAL A 9 20.10 14.59 -3.75
N PRO A 10 19.27 15.31 -4.54
CA PRO A 10 17.90 15.60 -4.16
C PRO A 10 16.96 14.50 -4.66
N LEU A 11 16.76 13.46 -3.85
CA LEU A 11 15.51 12.68 -3.86
C LEU A 11 14.58 13.38 -2.85
N ALA A 12 13.99 14.50 -3.26
CA ALA A 12 13.13 15.30 -2.40
C ALA A 12 11.65 15.06 -2.77
N LEU A 13 10.92 14.47 -1.80
CA LEU A 13 9.57 13.87 -1.78
C LEU A 13 9.52 12.41 -2.27
N VAL A 14 9.57 11.37 -1.43
CA VAL A 14 8.75 11.08 -0.22
C VAL A 14 9.59 10.51 0.93
N LEU A 15 10.48 11.32 1.51
CA LEU A 15 11.14 10.99 2.78
C LEU A 15 11.43 12.29 3.55
N GLY A 16 10.39 12.83 4.18
CA GLY A 16 10.55 13.72 5.32
C GLY A 16 10.93 12.92 6.57
N LEU A 17 12.11 12.30 6.59
CA LEU A 17 12.76 11.89 7.84
C LEU A 17 13.55 13.08 8.38
N VAL A 18 12.86 13.97 9.09
CA VAL A 18 13.50 14.85 10.07
C VAL A 18 13.30 14.19 11.43
N PRO A 19 14.36 13.86 12.19
CA PRO A 19 14.20 13.47 13.57
C PRO A 19 13.81 14.73 14.37
N ALA A 20 12.61 14.70 14.97
CA ALA A 20 12.06 15.63 15.95
C ALA A 20 11.71 17.07 15.48
N CYS A 21 10.43 17.43 15.64
CA CYS A 21 10.00 18.80 15.98
C CYS A 21 8.68 18.77 16.80
N LYS A 22 8.88 18.80 18.12
CA LYS A 22 8.01 19.17 19.24
C LYS A 22 6.77 20.03 18.92
N GLY A 23 5.58 19.53 19.26
CA GLY A 23 4.33 20.32 19.33
C GLY A 23 3.89 20.54 20.79
N ASP A 24 3.76 21.81 21.21
CA ASP A 24 3.13 22.16 22.49
C ASP A 24 1.60 22.19 22.28
N GLY A 25 0.86 21.33 22.99
CA GLY A 25 -0.59 21.41 23.10
C GLY A 25 -1.00 21.92 24.48
N ALA A 26 -1.56 23.13 24.55
CA ALA A 26 -2.26 23.63 25.73
C ALA A 26 -3.75 23.81 25.41
N GLY A 27 -4.60 23.32 26.31
CA GLY A 27 -6.04 23.18 26.11
C GLY A 27 -6.92 24.40 26.42
N ASP A 28 -8.21 24.09 26.33
CA ASP A 28 -9.42 24.71 26.87
C ASP A 28 -9.87 26.08 26.34
N GLY A 29 -11.11 26.09 25.85
CA GLY A 29 -11.76 27.25 25.26
C GLY A 29 -12.53 28.11 26.25
N GLU A 30 -12.85 29.33 25.82
CA GLU A 30 -14.06 30.04 26.23
C GLU A 30 -14.39 31.13 25.21
N SER A 31 -15.69 31.29 24.94
CA SER A 31 -16.27 32.29 24.05
C SER A 31 -16.64 33.54 24.84
N SER A 32 -16.29 34.74 24.34
CA SER A 32 -17.20 35.92 24.32
C SER A 32 -16.56 37.18 23.73
N GLY A 33 -17.31 37.87 22.86
CA GLY A 33 -17.59 39.30 22.96
C GLY A 33 -16.67 40.35 22.31
N ASP A 34 -17.27 41.07 21.35
CA ASP A 34 -17.15 42.51 21.04
C ASP A 34 -16.17 43.07 19.97
N GLU A 35 -16.68 44.14 19.36
CA GLU A 35 -16.37 44.75 18.06
C GLU A 35 -15.12 45.65 18.00
N ALA A 36 -14.69 45.87 16.75
CA ALA A 36 -14.24 47.13 16.14
C ALA A 36 -12.73 47.39 15.88
N ASP A 37 -12.49 47.61 14.57
CA ASP A 37 -11.65 48.63 13.92
C ASP A 37 -10.12 48.54 13.93
N GLY A 38 -9.55 48.68 12.73
CA GLY A 38 -8.32 49.44 12.53
C GLY A 38 -7.03 48.69 12.20
N THR A 39 -6.64 48.86 10.93
CA THR A 39 -5.26 49.15 10.46
C THR A 39 -4.40 47.98 9.98
N ALA A 40 -4.05 48.07 8.70
CA ALA A 40 -2.98 47.32 8.05
C ALA A 40 -1.62 47.70 8.63
N ASP A 41 -0.82 46.70 8.98
CA ASP A 41 0.64 46.84 8.97
C ASP A 41 1.26 45.57 8.37
N GLY A 42 2.20 45.79 7.47
CA GLY A 42 2.89 44.75 6.74
C GLY A 42 4.08 44.24 7.52
N THR A 43 4.08 42.95 7.80
CA THR A 43 5.27 42.23 8.25
C THR A 43 5.39 40.95 7.44
N GLY A 44 6.53 40.84 6.75
CA GLY A 44 6.87 39.67 5.95
C GLY A 44 6.87 38.43 6.82
N ASP A 45 5.98 37.50 6.49
CA ASP A 45 5.92 36.18 7.07
C ASP A 45 7.10 35.36 6.54
N THR A 46 8.17 35.30 7.32
CA THR A 46 9.13 34.21 7.23
C THR A 46 8.44 32.98 7.81
N GLY A 47 7.72 32.26 6.95
CA GLY A 47 6.99 31.06 7.30
C GLY A 47 7.84 30.12 8.15
N GLY A 48 7.54 30.09 9.45
CA GLY A 48 7.97 29.00 10.31
C GLY A 48 7.40 27.72 9.74
N ALA A 49 8.19 26.66 9.70
CA ALA A 49 7.66 25.34 9.40
C ALA A 49 6.56 25.06 10.42
N ASP A 50 5.31 25.11 9.98
CA ASP A 50 4.18 24.60 10.75
C ASP A 50 4.60 23.23 11.26
N ASN A 51 4.55 23.03 12.58
CA ASN A 51 4.85 21.75 13.20
C ASN A 51 3.94 20.70 12.56
N PHE A 52 4.48 19.92 11.64
CA PHE A 52 3.77 18.82 11.01
C PHE A 52 3.46 17.78 12.09
N ILE A 53 2.19 17.69 12.47
CA ILE A 53 1.70 16.65 13.37
C ILE A 53 1.34 15.45 12.49
N PRO A 54 2.09 14.33 12.57
CA PRO A 54 1.72 13.13 11.82
C PRO A 54 0.33 12.66 12.23
N ALA A 55 -0.46 12.17 11.27
CA ALA A 55 -1.73 11.53 11.59
C ALA A 55 -1.49 10.38 12.59
N PRO A 56 -2.35 10.24 13.62
CA PRO A 56 -2.20 9.17 14.60
C PRO A 56 -2.23 7.81 13.90
N GLY A 57 -1.49 6.86 14.50
CA GLY A 57 -1.52 5.47 14.08
C GLY A 57 -2.96 4.93 14.02
N GLY A 58 -3.21 4.01 13.10
CA GLY A 58 -4.55 3.57 12.79
C GLY A 58 -4.60 2.26 12.03
N MET A 59 -5.79 1.94 11.54
CA MET A 59 -6.04 0.78 10.70
C MET A 59 -6.67 1.26 9.40
N ARG A 60 -6.30 0.64 8.29
CA ARG A 60 -6.99 0.81 7.01
C ARG A 60 -7.08 -0.50 6.27
N ARG A 61 -8.02 -0.64 5.35
CA ARG A 61 -8.05 -1.77 4.43
C ARG A 61 -6.89 -1.67 3.43
N LEU A 62 -6.43 -2.84 2.96
CA LEU A 62 -5.67 -2.90 1.71
C LEU A 62 -6.54 -2.34 0.59
N LEU A 63 -5.94 -1.47 -0.24
CA LEU A 63 -6.58 -1.02 -1.48
C LEU A 63 -6.73 -2.21 -2.43
N ALA A 64 -7.69 -2.15 -3.35
CA ALA A 64 -7.97 -3.23 -4.28
C ALA A 64 -6.71 -3.66 -5.06
N TYR A 65 -5.94 -2.69 -5.57
CA TYR A 65 -4.68 -2.99 -6.26
C TYR A 65 -3.62 -3.58 -5.30
N GLN A 66 -3.57 -3.11 -4.05
CA GLN A 66 -2.64 -3.63 -3.03
C GLN A 66 -2.97 -5.07 -2.66
N TYR A 67 -4.26 -5.39 -2.56
CA TYR A 67 -4.75 -6.74 -2.36
C TYR A 67 -4.29 -7.64 -3.51
N VAL A 68 -4.62 -7.29 -4.76
CA VAL A 68 -4.27 -8.09 -5.95
C VAL A 68 -2.76 -8.28 -6.09
N ASN A 69 -1.96 -7.22 -5.91
CA ASN A 69 -0.51 -7.29 -6.00
C ASN A 69 0.10 -8.12 -4.85
N SER A 70 -0.51 -8.10 -3.67
CA SER A 70 -0.10 -8.94 -2.54
C SER A 70 -0.43 -10.41 -2.77
N ILE A 71 -1.60 -10.72 -3.35
CA ILE A 71 -1.93 -12.08 -3.81
C ILE A 71 -0.92 -12.54 -4.85
N ARG A 72 -0.56 -11.69 -5.82
CA ARG A 72 0.47 -12.01 -6.83
C ARG A 72 1.81 -12.36 -6.19
N ALA A 73 2.20 -11.62 -5.16
CA ALA A 73 3.45 -11.83 -4.43
C ALA A 73 3.44 -13.10 -3.58
N LEU A 74 2.30 -13.48 -2.99
CA LEU A 74 2.16 -14.65 -2.13
C LEU A 74 1.93 -15.95 -2.93
N LEU A 75 1.02 -15.90 -3.89
CA LEU A 75 0.39 -17.08 -4.50
C LEU A 75 0.54 -17.14 -6.02
N GLY A 76 0.99 -16.06 -6.67
CA GLY A 76 1.37 -16.04 -8.08
C GLY A 76 0.37 -15.31 -9.00
N PRO A 77 0.74 -15.13 -10.28
CA PRO A 77 -0.06 -14.35 -11.22
C PRO A 77 -1.42 -14.98 -11.52
N GLU A 78 -1.53 -16.30 -11.54
CA GLU A 78 -2.80 -17.02 -11.78
C GLU A 78 -3.80 -16.76 -10.66
N ALA A 79 -3.34 -16.81 -9.40
CA ALA A 79 -4.15 -16.49 -8.24
C ALA A 79 -4.54 -15.00 -8.21
N ALA A 80 -3.64 -14.11 -8.60
CA ALA A 80 -3.93 -12.68 -8.69
C ALA A 80 -4.92 -12.34 -9.81
N ALA A 81 -4.93 -13.08 -10.92
CA ALA A 81 -5.82 -12.83 -12.04
C ALA A 81 -7.29 -13.14 -11.73
N VAL A 82 -7.56 -13.98 -10.73
CA VAL A 82 -8.91 -14.31 -10.25
C VAL A 82 -9.30 -13.58 -8.96
N ALA A 83 -8.40 -12.76 -8.43
CA ALA A 83 -8.66 -11.97 -7.22
C ALA A 83 -9.64 -10.82 -7.55
N ASP A 84 -10.73 -10.77 -6.80
CA ASP A 84 -11.80 -9.77 -6.96
C ASP A 84 -12.15 -9.13 -5.61
N PRO A 85 -11.29 -8.22 -5.08
CA PRO A 85 -11.59 -7.52 -3.85
C PRO A 85 -12.67 -6.44 -4.06
N PRO A 86 -13.37 -6.01 -3.00
CA PRO A 86 -14.18 -4.81 -3.03
C PRO A 86 -13.49 -3.60 -3.65
N GLY A 87 -14.24 -2.84 -4.45
CA GLY A 87 -13.77 -1.56 -4.97
C GLY A 87 -13.49 -0.55 -3.85
N ASP A 88 -12.50 0.30 -4.10
CA ASP A 88 -12.13 1.36 -3.17
C ASP A 88 -13.08 2.55 -3.29
N GLN A 89 -13.32 3.24 -2.17
CA GLN A 89 -14.05 4.50 -2.14
C GLN A 89 -13.09 5.62 -1.75
N ALA A 90 -12.95 6.64 -2.58
CA ALA A 90 -12.12 7.79 -2.26
C ALA A 90 -12.81 8.64 -1.19
N LEU A 91 -12.03 9.15 -0.23
CA LEU A 91 -12.45 10.20 0.70
C LEU A 91 -11.43 11.33 0.62
N HIS A 92 -11.89 12.56 0.37
CA HIS A 92 -11.02 13.72 0.10
C HIS A 92 -10.04 13.50 -1.07
N GLY A 93 -10.44 12.75 -2.10
CA GLY A 93 -9.62 12.49 -3.29
C GLY A 93 -8.56 11.39 -3.13
N TYR A 94 -8.54 10.69 -1.98
CA TYR A 94 -7.60 9.58 -1.75
C TYR A 94 -8.32 8.29 -1.33
N TYR A 95 -8.00 7.17 -1.98
CA TYR A 95 -8.56 5.86 -1.63
C TYR A 95 -8.01 5.35 -0.29
N SER A 96 -6.76 5.68 0.02
CA SER A 96 -6.11 5.32 1.28
C SER A 96 -6.82 5.91 2.52
N ILE A 97 -7.39 7.12 2.39
CA ILE A 97 -8.16 7.77 3.45
C ILE A 97 -9.53 7.10 3.58
N GLY A 98 -10.22 6.82 2.47
CA GLY A 98 -11.50 6.12 2.50
C GLY A 98 -11.39 4.67 3.01
N ALA A 99 -10.25 4.02 2.79
CA ALA A 99 -9.93 2.70 3.34
C ALA A 99 -9.81 2.67 4.87
N ALA A 100 -9.68 3.82 5.54
CA ALA A 100 -9.74 3.93 7.00
C ALA A 100 -11.18 3.78 7.54
N ASN A 101 -12.21 3.70 6.68
CA ASN A 101 -13.53 3.24 7.08
C ASN A 101 -13.52 1.71 7.29
N LEU A 102 -13.56 1.31 8.56
CA LEU A 102 -13.29 -0.07 9.00
C LEU A 102 -14.52 -0.99 8.99
N ALA A 103 -15.72 -0.48 8.71
CA ALA A 103 -16.93 -1.28 8.72
C ALA A 103 -17.29 -1.71 7.29
N PRO A 104 -16.94 -2.94 6.86
CA PRO A 104 -17.42 -3.46 5.59
C PRO A 104 -18.92 -3.70 5.70
N ALA A 105 -19.67 -3.27 4.69
CA ALA A 105 -21.04 -3.72 4.51
C ALA A 105 -21.06 -5.23 4.20
N LEU A 106 -22.20 -5.89 4.43
CA LEU A 106 -22.34 -7.36 4.33
C LEU A 106 -21.96 -7.88 2.93
N ASP A 107 -22.32 -7.14 1.89
CA ASP A 107 -21.96 -7.41 0.49
C ASP A 107 -20.45 -7.43 0.24
N LEU A 108 -19.68 -6.59 0.95
CA LEU A 108 -18.22 -6.58 0.83
C LEU A 108 -17.57 -7.82 1.44
N VAL A 109 -18.18 -8.39 2.48
CA VAL A 109 -17.70 -9.64 3.10
C VAL A 109 -17.89 -10.82 2.15
N GLU A 110 -19.05 -10.91 1.50
CA GLU A 110 -19.33 -11.94 0.49
C GLU A 110 -18.32 -11.87 -0.67
N LEU A 111 -17.93 -10.66 -1.09
CA LEU A 111 -16.96 -10.47 -2.16
C LEU A 111 -15.55 -10.95 -1.73
N TYR A 112 -15.09 -10.60 -0.52
CA TYR A 112 -13.83 -11.15 0.00
C TYR A 112 -13.86 -12.69 0.11
N GLU A 113 -14.97 -13.28 0.52
CA GLU A 113 -15.12 -14.75 0.61
C GLU A 113 -15.04 -15.41 -0.76
N SER A 114 -15.81 -14.92 -1.74
CA SER A 114 -15.79 -15.46 -3.10
C SER A 114 -14.41 -15.34 -3.75
N SER A 115 -13.74 -14.20 -3.55
CA SER A 115 -12.38 -13.93 -4.02
C SER A 115 -11.37 -14.87 -3.35
N ALA A 116 -11.40 -15.00 -2.02
CA ALA A 116 -10.49 -15.89 -1.29
C ALA A 116 -10.62 -17.36 -1.72
N LEU A 117 -11.84 -17.83 -1.98
CA LEU A 117 -12.09 -19.18 -2.49
C LEU A 117 -11.48 -19.38 -3.89
N ALA A 118 -11.70 -18.45 -4.81
CA ALA A 118 -11.16 -18.51 -6.17
C ALA A 118 -9.62 -18.44 -6.18
N ILE A 119 -9.05 -17.56 -5.36
CA ILE A 119 -7.60 -17.43 -5.16
C ILE A 119 -7.01 -18.73 -4.62
N ALA A 120 -7.63 -19.33 -3.60
CA ALA A 120 -7.16 -20.57 -3.01
C ALA A 120 -7.20 -21.73 -4.01
N ASP A 121 -8.28 -21.85 -4.81
CA ASP A 121 -8.37 -22.85 -5.88
C ASP A 121 -7.24 -22.68 -6.91
N ALA A 122 -6.99 -21.45 -7.36
CA ALA A 122 -5.92 -21.16 -8.31
C ALA A 122 -4.52 -21.44 -7.74
N ALA A 123 -4.30 -21.10 -6.46
CA ALA A 123 -3.03 -21.31 -5.78
C ALA A 123 -2.72 -22.80 -5.53
N VAL A 124 -3.73 -23.59 -5.17
CA VAL A 124 -3.61 -25.05 -5.02
C VAL A 124 -3.35 -25.72 -6.37
N ALA A 125 -4.00 -25.24 -7.44
CA ALA A 125 -3.75 -25.75 -8.79
C ALA A 125 -2.33 -25.44 -9.30
N ASN A 126 -1.74 -24.32 -8.88
CA ASN A 126 -0.40 -23.88 -9.28
C ASN A 126 0.46 -23.49 -8.06
N PRO A 127 0.92 -24.47 -7.25
CA PRO A 127 1.57 -24.21 -5.97
C PRO A 127 3.01 -23.67 -6.09
N ALA A 128 3.52 -23.47 -7.32
CA ALA A 128 4.92 -23.10 -7.55
C ALA A 128 5.33 -21.83 -6.80
N LYS A 129 4.47 -20.81 -6.80
CA LYS A 129 4.76 -19.57 -6.07
C LYS A 129 4.67 -19.76 -4.56
N LEU A 130 3.61 -20.41 -4.07
CA LEU A 130 3.45 -20.74 -2.65
C LEU A 130 4.64 -21.55 -2.12
N ALA A 131 5.15 -22.50 -2.91
CA ALA A 131 6.31 -23.33 -2.58
C ALA A 131 7.62 -22.53 -2.42
N THR A 132 7.70 -21.28 -2.93
CA THR A 132 8.85 -20.41 -2.64
C THR A 132 8.86 -19.90 -1.19
N ILE A 133 7.70 -19.88 -0.53
CA ILE A 133 7.53 -19.49 0.87
C ILE A 133 7.49 -20.74 1.76
N ALA A 134 6.66 -21.73 1.39
CA ALA A 134 6.50 -23.00 2.10
C ALA A 134 6.83 -24.19 1.18
N PRO A 135 8.12 -24.56 1.02
CA PRO A 135 8.56 -25.62 0.12
C PRO A 135 7.89 -26.99 0.35
N CYS A 136 7.44 -27.26 1.59
CA CYS A 136 6.77 -28.49 1.95
C CYS A 136 5.53 -28.79 1.09
N VAL A 137 4.85 -27.76 0.54
CA VAL A 137 3.64 -27.92 -0.29
C VAL A 137 3.90 -28.79 -1.51
N THR A 138 5.13 -28.79 -2.02
CA THR A 138 5.53 -29.63 -3.16
C THR A 138 6.47 -30.77 -2.76
N ALA A 139 7.34 -30.54 -1.76
CA ALA A 139 8.34 -31.51 -1.35
C ALA A 139 7.78 -32.61 -0.43
N SER A 140 6.81 -32.28 0.41
CA SER A 140 6.25 -33.17 1.44
C SER A 140 4.83 -32.74 1.85
N PRO A 141 3.82 -32.84 0.95
CA PRO A 141 2.44 -32.43 1.21
C PRO A 141 1.77 -33.39 2.20
N ASN A 142 1.95 -33.11 3.49
CA ASN A 142 1.42 -33.89 4.60
C ASN A 142 0.92 -32.96 5.70
N GLN A 143 0.35 -33.54 6.76
CA GLN A 143 -0.21 -32.80 7.87
C GLN A 143 0.77 -31.81 8.54
N ALA A 144 2.06 -32.12 8.62
CA ALA A 144 3.05 -31.20 9.19
C ALA A 144 3.32 -29.98 8.29
N CYS A 145 3.03 -30.09 6.99
CA CYS A 145 3.16 -28.99 6.05
C CYS A 145 2.14 -27.88 6.31
N TYR A 146 0.94 -28.18 6.82
CA TYR A 146 -0.01 -27.14 7.24
C TYR A 146 0.62 -26.20 8.27
N THR A 147 1.34 -26.73 9.26
CA THR A 147 2.04 -25.88 10.24
C THR A 147 3.07 -24.96 9.57
N GLU A 148 3.86 -25.46 8.63
CA GLU A 148 4.85 -24.63 7.92
C GLU A 148 4.19 -23.55 7.03
N VAL A 149 3.06 -23.88 6.38
CA VAL A 149 2.27 -22.91 5.61
C VAL A 149 1.70 -21.85 6.55
N ALA A 150 1.02 -22.24 7.62
CA ALA A 150 0.49 -21.31 8.61
C ALA A 150 1.56 -20.38 9.18
N GLU A 151 2.72 -20.91 9.57
CA GLU A 151 3.83 -20.11 10.11
C GLU A 151 4.39 -19.15 9.06
N LYS A 152 4.83 -19.65 7.90
CA LYS A 152 5.56 -18.83 6.93
C LYS A 152 4.65 -17.95 6.10
N LEU A 153 3.60 -18.53 5.51
CA LEU A 153 2.67 -17.77 4.68
C LEU A 153 1.83 -16.83 5.55
N GLY A 154 1.36 -17.30 6.71
CA GLY A 154 0.65 -16.46 7.66
C GLY A 154 1.49 -15.26 8.09
N HIS A 155 2.78 -15.46 8.38
CA HIS A 155 3.68 -14.37 8.78
C HIS A 155 3.78 -13.29 7.70
N VAL A 156 3.98 -13.69 6.44
CA VAL A 156 4.01 -12.71 5.34
C VAL A 156 2.65 -12.04 5.15
N ALA A 157 1.57 -12.82 5.09
CA ALA A 157 0.22 -12.32 4.84
C ALA A 157 -0.24 -11.34 5.93
N TRP A 158 0.03 -11.66 7.20
CA TRP A 158 -0.38 -10.86 8.34
C TRP A 158 0.67 -9.83 8.75
N ARG A 159 1.83 -9.83 8.07
CA ARG A 159 2.94 -8.89 8.23
C ARG A 159 3.51 -8.85 9.66
N ARG A 160 3.36 -9.95 10.40
CA ARG A 160 3.89 -10.15 11.75
C ARG A 160 3.99 -11.64 12.06
N PRO A 161 4.82 -12.03 13.04
CA PRO A 161 4.81 -13.40 13.54
C PRO A 161 3.42 -13.76 14.09
N LEU A 162 2.99 -14.99 13.82
CA LEU A 162 1.75 -15.54 14.36
C LEU A 162 1.98 -16.09 15.76
N THR A 163 0.97 -16.00 16.61
CA THR A 163 0.98 -16.73 17.89
C THR A 163 0.72 -18.21 17.66
N GLN A 164 1.07 -19.07 18.62
CA GLN A 164 0.78 -20.49 18.51
C GLN A 164 -0.72 -20.76 18.35
N ASP A 165 -1.57 -20.04 19.10
CA ASP A 165 -3.04 -20.17 18.99
C ASP A 165 -3.55 -19.80 17.58
N GLU A 166 -2.91 -18.84 16.92
CA GLU A 166 -3.25 -18.45 15.54
C GLU A 166 -2.83 -19.51 14.53
N VAL A 167 -1.62 -20.07 14.69
CA VAL A 167 -1.13 -21.19 13.88
C VAL A 167 -2.05 -22.39 14.05
N ASP A 168 -2.37 -22.76 15.28
CA ASP A 168 -3.25 -23.90 15.60
C ASP A 168 -4.64 -23.71 14.99
N ALA A 169 -5.21 -22.49 15.07
CA ALA A 169 -6.52 -22.20 14.47
C ALA A 169 -6.52 -22.28 12.93
N ILE A 170 -5.38 -21.99 12.27
CA ILE A 170 -5.22 -22.15 10.82
C ILE A 170 -5.05 -23.64 10.46
N VAL A 171 -4.26 -24.39 11.23
CA VAL A 171 -4.07 -25.82 10.99
C VAL A 171 -5.35 -26.60 11.25
N ASP A 172 -6.12 -26.26 12.29
CA ASP A 172 -7.37 -26.93 12.65
C ASP A 172 -8.40 -26.90 11.52
N ILE A 173 -8.52 -25.77 10.79
CA ILE A 173 -9.45 -25.70 9.65
C ILE A 173 -8.96 -26.56 8.48
N ALA A 174 -7.65 -26.63 8.25
CA ALA A 174 -7.07 -27.50 7.23
C ALA A 174 -7.35 -28.98 7.51
N LEU A 175 -7.22 -29.41 8.77
CA LEU A 175 -7.50 -30.78 9.19
C LEU A 175 -8.98 -31.17 9.10
N GLN A 176 -9.88 -30.23 9.40
CA GLN A 176 -11.32 -30.46 9.25
C GLN A 176 -11.70 -30.58 7.78
N ALA A 177 -11.14 -29.71 6.93
CA ALA A 177 -11.38 -29.73 5.50
C ALA A 177 -10.80 -30.97 4.79
N ASP A 178 -9.64 -31.43 5.21
CA ASP A 178 -9.03 -32.69 4.74
C ASP A 178 -10.01 -33.87 4.93
N ALA A 179 -10.69 -33.93 6.08
CA ALA A 179 -11.72 -34.96 6.33
C ALA A 179 -12.96 -34.82 5.42
N TRP A 180 -13.30 -33.61 4.96
CA TRP A 180 -14.39 -33.38 4.00
C TRP A 180 -14.01 -33.73 2.55
N GLY A 181 -12.71 -33.73 2.24
CA GLY A 181 -12.14 -34.08 0.94
C GLY A 181 -11.61 -35.50 0.82
N GLU A 182 -12.09 -36.44 1.64
CA GLU A 182 -11.60 -37.84 1.69
C GLU A 182 -10.12 -38.02 2.10
N GLY A 183 -9.53 -37.03 2.78
CA GLY A 183 -8.12 -37.04 3.19
C GLY A 183 -7.15 -36.49 2.15
N ASP A 184 -7.64 -35.66 1.21
CA ASP A 184 -6.80 -34.95 0.25
C ASP A 184 -6.16 -33.70 0.86
N PHE A 185 -4.82 -33.69 0.89
CA PHE A 185 -4.01 -32.56 1.36
C PHE A 185 -4.39 -31.23 0.71
N ASN A 186 -4.73 -31.25 -0.59
CA ASN A 186 -5.08 -30.05 -1.32
C ASN A 186 -6.41 -29.45 -0.85
N ALA A 187 -7.34 -30.27 -0.37
CA ALA A 187 -8.58 -29.79 0.23
C ALA A 187 -8.27 -29.04 1.54
N GLY A 188 -7.43 -29.59 2.41
CA GLY A 188 -7.00 -28.90 3.63
C GLY A 188 -6.25 -27.61 3.33
N LEU A 189 -5.30 -27.64 2.39
CA LEU A 189 -4.52 -26.47 1.99
C LEU A 189 -5.42 -25.35 1.44
N LYS A 190 -6.45 -25.68 0.65
CA LYS A 190 -7.40 -24.68 0.14
C LYS A 190 -8.03 -23.88 1.28
N TYR A 191 -8.59 -24.56 2.29
CA TYR A 191 -9.28 -23.88 3.38
C TYR A 191 -8.32 -23.17 4.34
N GLU A 192 -7.09 -23.66 4.46
CA GLU A 192 -6.00 -22.96 5.14
C GLU A 192 -5.74 -21.59 4.49
N LEU A 193 -5.57 -21.55 3.17
CA LEU A 193 -5.37 -20.32 2.41
C LEU A 193 -6.57 -19.38 2.57
N VAL A 194 -7.81 -19.89 2.44
CA VAL A 194 -9.02 -19.09 2.67
C VAL A 194 -9.03 -18.47 4.06
N ARG A 195 -8.66 -19.21 5.10
CA ARG A 195 -8.60 -18.72 6.47
C ARG A 195 -7.58 -17.60 6.65
N ILE A 196 -6.42 -17.71 6.02
CA ILE A 196 -5.39 -16.68 6.03
C ILE A 196 -5.88 -15.40 5.34
N LEU A 197 -6.49 -15.53 4.17
CA LEU A 197 -6.94 -14.42 3.32
C LEU A 197 -8.18 -13.70 3.84
N LEU A 198 -9.08 -14.40 4.54
CA LEU A 198 -10.26 -13.79 5.18
C LEU A 198 -9.98 -13.20 6.56
N SER A 199 -8.75 -13.38 7.08
CA SER A 199 -8.38 -12.81 8.36
C SER A 199 -8.36 -11.28 8.29
N PRO A 200 -8.87 -10.57 9.31
CA PRO A 200 -8.67 -9.13 9.44
C PRO A 200 -7.18 -8.75 9.43
N ASN A 201 -6.30 -9.62 9.93
CA ASN A 201 -4.86 -9.40 9.89
C ASN A 201 -4.30 -9.35 8.46
N PHE A 202 -4.98 -9.93 7.46
CA PHE A 202 -4.62 -9.82 6.04
C PHE A 202 -5.33 -8.64 5.37
N ILE A 203 -6.64 -8.49 5.57
CA ILE A 203 -7.46 -7.46 4.91
C ILE A 203 -7.04 -6.05 5.36
N TYR A 204 -6.70 -5.89 6.64
CA TYR A 204 -6.35 -4.61 7.23
C TYR A 204 -4.85 -4.47 7.44
N VAL A 205 -4.36 -3.27 7.16
CA VAL A 205 -3.04 -2.77 7.52
C VAL A 205 -3.19 -2.06 8.85
N THR A 206 -2.54 -2.58 9.88
CA THR A 206 -2.50 -2.00 11.23
C THR A 206 -1.19 -1.28 11.44
N GLU A 207 -1.26 -0.01 11.83
CA GLU A 207 -0.12 0.86 12.11
C GLU A 207 -0.38 1.56 13.44
N ILE A 208 -0.44 0.78 14.52
CA ILE A 208 -0.74 1.28 15.87
C ILE A 208 0.54 1.81 16.51
N GLY A 209 1.69 1.24 16.14
CA GLY A 209 2.97 1.62 16.70
C GLY A 209 3.15 1.20 18.16
N VAL A 210 4.28 1.64 18.72
CA VAL A 210 4.67 1.47 20.11
C VAL A 210 4.94 2.84 20.71
N GLN A 211 4.37 3.07 21.89
CA GLN A 211 4.56 4.32 22.63
C GLN A 211 6.03 4.54 22.96
N ASP A 212 6.55 5.76 22.79
CA ASP A 212 7.88 6.13 23.23
C ASP A 212 7.95 6.08 24.77
N PRO A 213 8.87 5.31 25.36
CA PRO A 213 9.02 5.27 26.81
C PRO A 213 9.36 6.61 27.46
N ASN A 214 9.95 7.55 26.71
CA ASN A 214 10.38 8.86 27.18
C ASN A 214 9.38 9.97 26.84
N GLU A 215 8.52 9.77 25.85
CA GLU A 215 7.52 10.73 25.36
C GLU A 215 6.15 10.03 25.26
N PRO A 216 5.35 9.99 26.33
CA PRO A 216 4.10 9.20 26.38
C PRO A 216 3.04 9.59 25.35
N GLU A 217 3.19 10.73 24.69
CA GLU A 217 2.28 11.21 23.64
C GLU A 217 2.75 10.81 22.24
N GLU A 218 3.96 10.25 22.10
CA GLU A 218 4.55 9.85 20.83
C GLU A 218 4.48 8.33 20.63
N TYR A 219 4.13 7.91 19.42
CA TYR A 219 4.12 6.51 18.99
C TYR A 219 5.02 6.34 17.77
N TRP A 220 5.89 5.34 17.82
CA TRP A 220 6.76 4.94 16.73
C TRP A 220 6.20 3.71 16.03
N LEU A 221 6.22 3.69 14.70
CA LEU A 221 5.96 2.45 13.99
C LEU A 221 6.99 1.40 14.39
N THR A 222 6.53 0.18 14.62
CA THR A 222 7.41 -0.97 14.74
C THR A 222 8.13 -1.24 13.41
N GLY A 223 9.26 -1.94 13.44
CA GLY A 223 9.99 -2.32 12.23
C GLY A 223 9.07 -2.95 11.15
N PRO A 224 8.25 -3.96 11.48
CA PRO A 224 7.29 -4.55 10.53
C PRO A 224 6.27 -3.57 9.96
N GLU A 225 5.73 -2.66 10.79
CA GLU A 225 4.79 -1.63 10.33
C GLU A 225 5.48 -0.66 9.37
N LEU A 226 6.71 -0.23 9.69
CA LEU A 226 7.50 0.67 8.86
C LEU A 226 7.78 0.07 7.47
N VAL A 227 8.32 -1.14 7.40
CA VAL A 227 8.61 -1.79 6.10
C VAL A 227 7.34 -2.13 5.32
N THR A 228 6.25 -2.45 6.02
CA THR A 228 4.94 -2.66 5.41
C THR A 228 4.44 -1.40 4.74
N ARG A 229 4.47 -0.27 5.46
CA ARG A 229 4.08 1.04 4.94
C ARG A 229 4.91 1.40 3.72
N THR A 230 6.23 1.26 3.81
CA THR A 230 7.16 1.56 2.71
C THR A 230 6.91 0.69 1.48
N SER A 231 6.71 -0.62 1.67
CA SER A 231 6.44 -1.56 0.56
C SER A 231 5.10 -1.24 -0.12
N LEU A 232 4.02 -1.09 0.65
CA LEU A 232 2.70 -0.78 0.09
C LEU A 232 2.66 0.57 -0.63
N LEU A 233 3.44 1.55 -0.19
CA LEU A 233 3.56 2.84 -0.86
C LEU A 233 4.34 2.75 -2.17
N ILE A 234 5.51 2.09 -2.17
CA ILE A 234 6.44 2.15 -3.30
C ILE A 234 6.09 1.16 -4.41
N ASN A 235 5.77 -0.10 -4.05
CA ASN A 235 5.49 -1.15 -5.03
C ASN A 235 4.11 -1.79 -4.88
N GLY A 236 3.26 -1.21 -4.02
CA GLY A 236 1.85 -1.57 -3.96
C GLY A 236 1.60 -3.00 -3.47
N ARG A 237 2.50 -3.60 -2.70
CA ARG A 237 2.32 -4.97 -2.16
C ARG A 237 3.00 -5.15 -0.82
N ILE A 238 2.61 -6.20 -0.11
CA ILE A 238 3.22 -6.59 1.16
C ILE A 238 4.71 -6.95 1.03
N PRO A 239 5.52 -6.72 2.09
CA PRO A 239 6.94 -7.05 2.09
C PRO A 239 7.19 -8.56 2.06
N SER A 240 8.40 -8.96 1.68
CA SER A 240 8.81 -10.37 1.70
C SER A 240 9.04 -10.87 3.14
N LEU A 241 9.01 -12.20 3.35
CA LEU A 241 9.34 -12.80 4.66
C LEU A 241 10.71 -12.34 5.17
N ALA A 242 11.72 -12.34 4.30
CA ALA A 242 13.07 -11.92 4.66
C ALA A 242 13.13 -10.44 5.09
N THR A 243 12.32 -9.58 4.47
CA THR A 243 12.20 -8.17 4.84
C THR A 243 11.52 -8.02 6.21
N LEU A 244 10.45 -8.78 6.47
CA LEU A 244 9.75 -8.77 7.76
C LEU A 244 10.66 -9.27 8.89
N GLU A 245 11.33 -10.41 8.71
CA GLU A 245 12.27 -10.96 9.69
C GLU A 245 13.46 -10.03 9.96
N ALA A 246 13.93 -9.29 8.95
CA ALA A 246 14.97 -8.29 9.12
C ALA A 246 14.45 -7.09 9.92
N ALA A 247 13.21 -6.67 9.68
CA ALA A 247 12.56 -5.59 10.40
C ALA A 247 12.32 -5.92 11.88
N GLU A 248 11.92 -7.17 12.17
CA GLU A 248 11.77 -7.68 13.54
C GLU A 248 13.08 -7.68 14.34
N LYS A 249 14.21 -7.78 13.65
CA LYS A 249 15.56 -7.72 14.24
C LYS A 249 16.07 -6.27 14.38
N GLY A 250 15.27 -5.26 14.04
CA GLY A 250 15.65 -3.85 14.10
C GLY A 250 16.58 -3.39 12.96
N THR A 251 16.68 -4.16 11.87
CA THR A 251 17.58 -3.80 10.74
C THR A 251 17.23 -2.44 10.14
N TYR A 252 15.95 -2.11 10.07
CA TYR A 252 15.45 -0.89 9.43
C TYR A 252 15.23 0.27 10.42
N ASP A 253 15.69 0.12 11.67
CA ASP A 253 15.82 1.23 12.60
C ASP A 253 16.99 2.15 12.20
N ASP A 254 17.92 1.63 11.37
CA ASP A 254 18.94 2.41 10.68
C ASP A 254 18.36 3.09 9.43
N PRO A 255 18.32 4.45 9.37
CA PRO A 255 17.83 5.18 8.21
C PRO A 255 18.54 4.80 6.90
N ALA A 256 19.83 4.46 6.94
CA ALA A 256 20.56 4.07 5.73
C ALA A 256 20.09 2.71 5.19
N ALA A 257 19.75 1.77 6.08
CA ALA A 257 19.18 0.49 5.70
C ALA A 257 17.76 0.65 5.11
N LEU A 258 16.95 1.55 5.69
CA LEU A 258 15.63 1.86 5.17
C LEU A 258 15.68 2.55 3.80
N GLU A 259 16.60 3.50 3.59
CA GLU A 259 16.81 4.14 2.29
C GLU A 259 17.21 3.11 1.23
N SER A 260 18.12 2.20 1.58
CA SER A 260 18.54 1.10 0.69
C SER A 260 17.36 0.20 0.31
N LEU A 261 16.49 -0.14 1.27
CA LEU A 261 15.24 -0.88 1.00
C LEU A 261 14.33 -0.10 0.05
N ALA A 262 14.10 1.20 0.30
CA ALA A 262 13.24 2.03 -0.54
C ALA A 262 13.75 2.08 -2.00
N ARG A 263 15.07 2.24 -2.20
CA ARG A 263 15.68 2.20 -3.54
C ARG A 263 15.53 0.84 -4.21
N ALA A 264 15.70 -0.25 -3.46
CA ALA A 264 15.48 -1.59 -3.99
C ALA A 264 14.01 -1.83 -4.38
N LEU A 265 13.06 -1.28 -3.63
CA LEU A 265 11.64 -1.34 -3.95
C LEU A 265 11.29 -0.51 -5.19
N LEU A 266 11.90 0.67 -5.39
CA LEU A 266 11.71 1.50 -6.58
C LEU A 266 12.23 0.84 -7.86
N ALA A 267 13.26 -0.01 -7.74
CA ALA A 267 13.78 -0.82 -8.83
C ALA A 267 12.94 -2.08 -9.12
N ASP A 268 11.91 -2.36 -8.32
CA ASP A 268 10.99 -3.48 -8.58
C ASP A 268 10.18 -3.20 -9.84
N PRO A 269 10.00 -4.19 -10.75
CA PRO A 269 9.22 -4.00 -11.97
C PRO A 269 7.74 -3.65 -11.72
N GLY A 270 7.21 -3.88 -10.51
CA GLY A 270 5.85 -3.47 -10.13
C GLY A 270 5.75 -2.05 -9.55
N ALA A 271 6.86 -1.38 -9.24
CA ALA A 271 6.85 -0.03 -8.68
C ALA A 271 6.22 1.03 -9.60
N PRO A 272 6.49 1.01 -10.93
CA PRO A 272 5.85 1.95 -11.85
C PRO A 272 4.33 1.92 -11.81
N ASP A 273 3.71 0.74 -11.75
CA ASP A 273 2.25 0.61 -11.71
C ASP A 273 1.67 1.11 -10.39
N ALA A 274 2.33 0.81 -9.26
CA ALA A 274 1.90 1.27 -7.95
C ALA A 274 1.99 2.80 -7.80
N LEU A 275 3.06 3.41 -8.29
CA LEU A 275 3.23 4.86 -8.28
C LEU A 275 2.28 5.55 -9.27
N SER A 276 1.96 4.92 -10.40
CA SER A 276 0.95 5.45 -11.33
C SER A 276 -0.41 5.59 -10.65
N ALA A 277 -0.82 4.63 -9.82
CA ALA A 277 -2.04 4.74 -9.01
C ALA A 277 -1.97 5.91 -8.00
N PHE A 278 -0.83 6.10 -7.33
CA PHE A 278 -0.62 7.26 -6.46
C PHE A 278 -0.73 8.59 -7.21
N PHE A 279 -0.10 8.72 -8.38
CA PHE A 279 -0.15 9.95 -9.16
C PHE A 279 -1.53 10.20 -9.77
N ALA A 280 -2.28 9.14 -10.09
CA ALA A 280 -3.68 9.27 -10.52
C ALA A 280 -4.54 9.93 -9.43
N GLU A 281 -4.40 9.52 -8.16
CA GLU A 281 -5.06 10.19 -7.03
C GLU A 281 -4.52 11.61 -6.82
N TYR A 282 -3.19 11.78 -6.81
CA TYR A 282 -2.54 13.07 -6.55
C TYR A 282 -2.91 14.16 -7.57
N LEU A 283 -3.01 13.78 -8.84
CA LEU A 283 -3.38 14.67 -9.94
C LEU A 283 -4.89 14.66 -10.23
N VAL A 284 -5.68 13.89 -9.47
CA VAL A 284 -7.14 13.78 -9.60
C VAL A 284 -7.55 13.36 -11.02
N LEU A 285 -6.82 12.39 -11.57
CA LEU A 285 -7.00 11.91 -12.96
C LEU A 285 -8.20 10.99 -13.11
N ASP A 286 -8.71 10.44 -12.01
CA ASP A 286 -9.88 9.57 -11.97
C ASP A 286 -11.22 10.35 -11.96
N GLU A 287 -11.20 11.67 -11.76
CA GLU A 287 -12.40 12.53 -11.77
C GLU A 287 -12.56 13.35 -13.06
N ILE A 288 -12.21 12.81 -14.23
CA ILE A 288 -12.40 13.54 -15.51
C ILE A 288 -13.89 13.59 -15.86
N PRO A 289 -14.56 14.75 -15.82
CA PRO A 289 -15.99 14.83 -16.04
C PRO A 289 -16.33 14.69 -17.53
N GLY A 290 -17.52 14.16 -17.79
CA GLY A 290 -18.15 14.16 -19.12
C GLY A 290 -18.19 15.56 -19.75
N LYS A 291 -18.04 15.62 -21.08
CA LYS A 291 -18.16 16.86 -21.86
C LYS A 291 -19.37 16.83 -22.78
N ASP A 292 -19.89 18.01 -23.07
CA ASP A 292 -20.93 18.20 -24.08
C ASP A 292 -20.33 17.94 -25.48
N LEU A 293 -20.88 16.99 -26.23
CA LEU A 293 -20.34 16.57 -27.53
C LEU A 293 -20.62 17.57 -28.66
N GLU A 294 -21.58 18.50 -28.50
CA GLU A 294 -21.76 19.59 -29.46
C GLU A 294 -20.63 20.62 -29.31
N LEU A 295 -20.19 20.87 -28.08
CA LEU A 295 -19.08 21.79 -27.79
C LEU A 295 -17.70 21.13 -27.93
N PHE A 296 -17.58 19.84 -27.64
CA PHE A 296 -16.33 19.08 -27.68
C PHE A 296 -16.48 17.80 -28.51
N PRO A 297 -16.51 17.90 -29.86
CA PRO A 297 -16.82 16.77 -30.74
C PRO A 297 -15.80 15.61 -30.70
N LEU A 298 -14.57 15.88 -30.25
CA LEU A 298 -13.52 14.87 -30.12
C LEU A 298 -13.60 14.12 -28.78
N TYR A 299 -14.39 14.60 -27.82
CA TYR A 299 -14.49 13.97 -26.50
C TYR A 299 -15.07 12.56 -26.65
N SER A 300 -14.34 11.59 -26.11
CA SER A 300 -14.73 10.20 -26.04
C SER A 300 -13.98 9.54 -24.89
N GLN A 301 -14.48 8.40 -24.40
CA GLN A 301 -13.75 7.64 -23.38
C GLN A 301 -12.35 7.25 -23.86
N THR A 302 -12.23 6.86 -25.14
CA THR A 302 -10.93 6.53 -25.74
C THR A 302 -9.95 7.70 -25.72
N LEU A 303 -10.42 8.93 -25.96
CA LEU A 303 -9.56 10.11 -25.86
C LEU A 303 -9.13 10.38 -24.41
N VAL A 304 -10.03 10.18 -23.44
CA VAL A 304 -9.70 10.27 -22.01
C VAL A 304 -8.63 9.25 -21.65
N ASP A 305 -8.79 8.00 -22.07
CA ASP A 305 -7.80 6.94 -21.83
C ASP A 305 -6.43 7.30 -22.44
N SER A 306 -6.41 7.90 -23.64
CA SER A 306 -5.18 8.42 -24.26
C SER A 306 -4.53 9.55 -23.42
N MET A 307 -5.31 10.50 -22.90
CA MET A 307 -4.79 11.59 -22.04
C MET A 307 -4.20 11.06 -20.72
N LEU A 308 -4.85 10.06 -20.13
CA LEU A 308 -4.35 9.38 -18.93
C LEU A 308 -3.02 8.69 -19.23
N GLN A 309 -2.97 7.94 -20.34
CA GLN A 309 -1.76 7.26 -20.77
C GLN A 309 -0.61 8.23 -21.09
N GLU A 310 -0.90 9.39 -21.67
CA GLU A 310 0.07 10.47 -21.91
C GLU A 310 0.74 10.92 -20.60
N THR A 311 -0.08 11.23 -19.60
CA THR A 311 0.40 11.67 -18.28
C THR A 311 1.23 10.59 -17.59
N GLU A 312 0.75 9.35 -17.65
CA GLU A 312 1.45 8.20 -17.07
C GLU A 312 2.81 7.95 -17.74
N LEU A 313 2.88 7.99 -19.08
CA LEU A 313 4.12 7.80 -19.82
C LEU A 313 5.13 8.91 -19.52
N LEU A 314 4.67 10.15 -19.41
CA LEU A 314 5.54 11.27 -19.07
C LEU A 314 6.11 11.15 -17.65
N LEU A 315 5.28 10.80 -16.66
CA LEU A 315 5.76 10.53 -15.30
C LEU A 315 6.74 9.36 -15.28
N ARG A 316 6.47 8.29 -16.03
CA ARG A 316 7.37 7.13 -16.12
C ARG A 316 8.71 7.49 -16.73
N ASP A 317 8.72 8.28 -17.80
CA ASP A 317 9.94 8.72 -18.46
C ASP A 317 10.79 9.60 -17.52
N VAL A 318 10.17 10.59 -16.86
CA VAL A 318 10.87 11.46 -15.90
C VAL A 318 11.48 10.66 -14.74
N ILE A 319 10.72 9.75 -14.14
CA ILE A 319 11.13 9.05 -12.91
C ILE A 319 12.11 7.91 -13.21
N TRP A 320 11.87 7.09 -14.24
CA TRP A 320 12.67 5.87 -14.47
C TRP A 320 13.65 5.97 -15.62
N GLU A 321 13.31 6.63 -16.72
CA GLU A 321 14.20 6.70 -17.89
C GLU A 321 15.23 7.82 -17.75
N GLN A 322 14.81 8.96 -17.23
CA GLN A 322 15.68 10.12 -16.99
C GLN A 322 16.35 10.11 -15.61
N ASP A 323 15.82 9.32 -14.66
CA ASP A 323 16.24 9.32 -13.25
C ASP A 323 16.25 10.76 -12.68
N ALA A 324 15.22 11.53 -13.03
CA ALA A 324 15.10 12.94 -12.70
C ALA A 324 14.14 13.16 -11.52
N ASP A 325 14.20 14.36 -10.97
CA ASP A 325 13.23 14.82 -9.99
C ASP A 325 11.83 14.81 -10.61
N TRP A 326 10.89 14.05 -10.03
CA TRP A 326 9.53 13.91 -10.59
C TRP A 326 8.84 15.26 -10.82
N ARG A 327 9.19 16.31 -10.04
CA ARG A 327 8.64 17.66 -10.19
C ARG A 327 8.98 18.32 -11.52
N SER A 328 10.04 17.88 -12.20
CA SER A 328 10.36 18.31 -13.56
C SER A 328 9.27 17.95 -14.58
N PHE A 329 8.36 17.03 -14.23
CA PHE A 329 7.11 16.80 -14.95
C PHE A 329 6.34 18.10 -15.25
N TYR A 330 6.33 19.07 -14.31
CA TYR A 330 5.62 20.35 -14.51
C TYR A 330 6.30 21.28 -15.52
N ASP A 331 7.60 21.10 -15.74
CA ASP A 331 8.42 21.92 -16.63
C ASP A 331 8.71 21.23 -17.98
N ALA A 332 8.18 20.01 -18.19
CA ALA A 332 8.44 19.23 -19.39
C ALA A 332 7.91 19.93 -20.66
N ASP A 333 8.78 20.09 -21.65
CA ASP A 333 8.46 20.67 -22.97
C ASP A 333 8.20 19.62 -24.05
N TYR A 334 8.04 18.35 -23.64
CA TYR A 334 7.77 17.19 -24.46
C TYR A 334 6.71 16.30 -23.79
N THR A 335 6.09 15.41 -24.57
CA THR A 335 5.07 14.47 -24.09
C THR A 335 4.93 13.29 -25.05
N PHE A 336 4.12 12.28 -24.67
CA PHE A 336 3.90 11.05 -25.42
C PHE A 336 2.52 11.05 -26.06
N ILE A 337 2.47 11.07 -27.39
CA ILE A 337 1.25 11.31 -28.16
C ILE A 337 0.90 10.09 -29.01
N ASP A 338 -0.35 9.65 -28.92
CA ASP A 338 -0.95 8.68 -29.82
C ASP A 338 -1.77 9.35 -30.95
N ALA A 339 -2.42 8.57 -31.80
CA ALA A 339 -3.21 9.11 -32.91
C ALA A 339 -4.42 9.95 -32.46
N ASN A 340 -5.03 9.64 -31.31
CA ASN A 340 -6.18 10.38 -30.79
C ASN A 340 -5.75 11.75 -30.26
N LEU A 341 -4.63 11.78 -29.52
CA LEU A 341 -4.02 13.01 -29.01
C LEU A 341 -3.44 13.86 -30.13
N ALA A 342 -2.85 13.26 -31.17
CA ALA A 342 -2.37 14.00 -32.33
C ALA A 342 -3.50 14.76 -33.01
N GLN A 343 -4.68 14.15 -33.15
CA GLN A 343 -5.87 14.82 -33.68
C GLN A 343 -6.30 15.99 -32.78
N LEU A 344 -6.25 15.81 -31.46
CA LEU A 344 -6.62 16.86 -30.51
C LEU A 344 -5.64 18.04 -30.54
N TYR A 345 -4.34 17.76 -30.61
CA TYR A 345 -3.27 18.77 -30.61
C TYR A 345 -2.97 19.35 -32.00
N GLY A 346 -3.56 18.79 -33.06
CA GLY A 346 -3.43 19.28 -34.43
C GLY A 346 -2.09 18.95 -35.09
N MET A 347 -1.55 17.75 -34.82
CA MET A 347 -0.27 17.26 -35.36
C MET A 347 -0.40 16.35 -36.58
#